data_AF-A0A5D2Z270-F1
#
_entry.id   AF-A0A5D2Z270-F1
#
_cell.length_a   1.000
_cell.length_b   1.000
_cell.length_c   1.000
_cell.angle_alpha   90.00
_cell.angle_beta   90.00
_cell.angle_gamma   90.00
#
_symmetry.space_group_name_H-M   'P 1'
#
loop_
_entity.id
_entity.type
_entity.pdbx_description
1 polymer ?
#
loop_
_entity_poly.entity_id
_entity_poly.type
_entity_poly.pdbx_seq_one_letter_code
_entity_poly.pdbx_strand_id
1 'polypeptide(L)'
;MANLSASYISFLLCFTCINLISSHYLPENHVALFIFGDSLFDPGNNNYINTTADFRANFYPYGETFFKYPTGRFSDGRLIPDFIAQFAGIPIIPPYLQPGKRKFTDGVNFASGGAGALVESHQGFVVDLETQIKYFNKVEKSLRQELGDAGAKKLLSKAVYLISIGGNDYLTQNSSVSDEEFVSTVLGNLTVALKEIYKKGGRKFGFPNLLPLGCLPYMKAQSGGYCIDELTDIAKLHNAELLKTLVK
;
A
#
# COMPACT_ATOMS: atom_id res chain seq x y z
N MET A 1 -43.34 53.64 0.19
CA MET A 1 -42.31 52.97 1.00
C MET A 1 -42.56 51.47 1.00
N ALA A 2 -42.10 50.78 -0.04
CA ALA A 2 -41.96 49.33 -0.10
C ALA A 2 -41.21 49.04 -1.42
N ASN A 3 -40.40 47.98 -1.45
CA ASN A 3 -39.70 47.42 -2.63
C ASN A 3 -38.20 47.66 -2.80
N LEU A 4 -37.47 48.18 -1.80
CA LEU A 4 -36.00 48.05 -1.80
C LEU A 4 -35.47 46.84 -1.02
N SER A 5 -36.25 46.19 -0.15
CA SER A 5 -35.74 45.10 0.72
C SER A 5 -35.65 43.73 0.05
N ALA A 6 -36.49 43.43 -0.94
CA ALA A 6 -36.55 42.11 -1.57
C ALA A 6 -35.35 41.81 -2.48
N SER A 7 -34.78 42.84 -3.12
CA SER A 7 -33.67 42.68 -4.07
C SER A 7 -32.35 42.31 -3.37
N TYR A 8 -32.09 42.88 -2.19
CA TYR A 8 -30.91 42.55 -1.38
C TYR A 8 -30.96 41.14 -0.79
N ILE A 9 -32.15 40.66 -0.40
CA ILE A 9 -32.33 39.30 0.15
C ILE A 9 -32.08 38.25 -0.94
N SER A 10 -32.52 38.50 -2.17
CA SER A 10 -32.27 37.61 -3.32
C SER A 10 -30.78 37.55 -3.69
N PHE A 11 -30.06 38.68 -3.60
CA PHE A 11 -28.62 38.73 -3.87
C PHE A 11 -27.78 38.01 -2.81
N LEU A 12 -28.16 38.12 -1.52
CA LEU A 12 -27.52 37.38 -0.43
C LEU A 12 -27.74 35.86 -0.53
N LEU A 13 -28.96 35.42 -0.87
CA LEU A 13 -29.27 34.00 -1.09
C LEU A 13 -28.48 33.40 -2.26
N CYS A 14 -28.25 34.18 -3.33
CA CYS A 14 -27.45 33.73 -4.47
C CYS A 14 -25.96 33.57 -4.10
N PHE A 15 -25.40 34.48 -3.30
CA PHE A 15 -24.02 34.36 -2.80
C PHE A 15 -23.82 33.20 -1.81
N THR A 16 -24.85 32.84 -1.03
CA THR A 16 -24.78 31.65 -0.16
C THR A 16 -24.91 30.34 -0.95
N CYS A 17 -25.68 30.32 -2.05
CA CYS A 17 -25.82 29.13 -2.90
C CYS A 17 -24.57 28.83 -3.74
N ILE A 18 -23.80 29.86 -4.15
CA ILE A 18 -22.56 29.67 -4.92
C ILE A 18 -21.44 29.06 -4.04
N ASN A 19 -21.49 29.27 -2.72
CA ASN A 19 -20.51 28.68 -1.79
C ASN A 19 -20.83 27.24 -1.34
N LEU A 20 -21.97 26.66 -1.76
CA LEU A 20 -22.39 25.31 -1.36
C LEU A 20 -22.00 24.20 -2.34
N ILE A 21 -21.33 24.53 -3.45
CA ILE A 21 -20.76 23.54 -4.38
C ILE A 21 -19.28 23.85 -4.57
N SER A 22 -18.50 23.75 -3.49
CA SER A 22 -17.06 23.54 -3.65
C SER A 22 -16.87 22.07 -4.07
N SER A 23 -17.13 21.77 -5.35
CA SER A 23 -16.68 20.51 -5.92
C SER A 23 -15.16 20.51 -5.83
N HIS A 24 -14.60 19.64 -4.98
CA HIS A 24 -13.18 19.40 -4.88
C HIS A 24 -12.67 18.74 -6.18
N TYR A 25 -12.52 19.54 -7.23
CA TYR A 25 -11.91 19.09 -8.47
C TYR A 25 -10.40 19.00 -8.27
N LEU A 26 -9.90 17.78 -8.32
CA LEU A 26 -8.46 17.54 -8.41
C LEU A 26 -7.94 18.02 -9.78
N PRO A 27 -6.68 18.51 -9.85
CA PRO A 27 -6.05 18.86 -11.12
C PRO A 27 -6.14 17.72 -12.12
N GLU A 28 -6.21 18.03 -13.42
CA GLU A 28 -6.40 16.99 -14.45
C GLU A 28 -5.26 15.95 -14.47
N ASN A 29 -4.05 16.40 -14.15
CA ASN A 29 -2.83 15.59 -14.09
C ASN A 29 -2.58 14.96 -12.71
N HIS A 30 -3.54 15.06 -11.78
CA HIS A 30 -3.43 14.46 -10.46
C HIS A 30 -3.33 12.93 -10.54
N VAL A 31 -2.36 12.36 -9.82
CA VAL A 31 -2.15 10.91 -9.72
C VAL A 31 -2.05 10.55 -8.24
N ALA A 32 -2.78 9.50 -7.85
CA ALA A 32 -2.69 8.92 -6.51
C ALA A 32 -1.79 7.67 -6.54
N LEU A 33 -1.13 7.40 -5.42
CA LEU A 33 -0.29 6.21 -5.23
C LEU A 33 -0.81 5.38 -4.05
N PHE A 34 -1.38 4.20 -4.36
CA PHE A 34 -1.81 3.23 -3.35
C PHE A 34 -0.77 2.13 -3.24
N ILE A 35 -0.31 1.85 -2.02
CA ILE A 35 0.82 0.95 -1.79
C ILE A 35 0.39 -0.17 -0.85
N PHE A 36 0.71 -1.40 -1.23
CA PHE A 36 0.43 -2.62 -0.48
C PHE A 36 1.73 -3.41 -0.35
N GLY A 37 1.84 -4.24 0.66
CA GLY A 37 2.98 -5.13 0.78
C GLY A 37 3.50 -5.33 2.19
N ASP A 38 4.79 -5.62 2.23
CA ASP A 38 5.54 -5.97 3.43
C ASP A 38 6.50 -4.85 3.89
N SER A 39 7.54 -5.23 4.65
CA SER A 39 8.57 -4.34 5.19
C SER A 39 9.31 -3.53 4.13
N LEU A 40 9.40 -4.01 2.88
CA LEU A 40 10.07 -3.26 1.81
C LEU A 40 9.33 -1.96 1.51
N PHE A 41 8.01 -1.93 1.72
CA PHE A 41 7.14 -0.79 1.42
C PHE A 41 6.49 -0.16 2.68
N ASP A 42 6.66 -0.71 3.88
CA ASP A 42 6.01 -0.23 5.12
C ASP A 42 6.53 1.15 5.59
N PRO A 43 5.70 2.21 5.61
CA PRO A 43 6.09 3.55 6.05
C PRO A 43 6.03 3.74 7.58
N GLY A 44 5.71 2.68 8.33
CA GLY A 44 5.52 2.67 9.78
C GLY A 44 4.10 2.32 10.24
N ASN A 45 3.31 1.58 9.46
CA ASN A 45 2.01 1.07 9.89
C ASN A 45 2.13 0.19 11.14
N ASN A 46 3.22 -0.56 11.26
CA ASN A 46 3.47 -1.45 12.39
C ASN A 46 3.68 -0.73 13.75
N ASN A 47 3.84 0.60 13.73
CA ASN A 47 3.87 1.42 14.94
C ASN A 47 2.50 1.53 15.62
N TYR A 48 1.42 1.22 14.89
CA TYR A 48 0.04 1.46 15.31
C TYR A 48 -0.76 0.18 15.56
N ILE A 49 -0.09 -0.98 15.54
CA ILE A 49 -0.68 -2.28 15.89
C ILE A 49 0.07 -2.91 17.06
N ASN A 50 -0.58 -3.84 17.75
CA ASN A 50 0.08 -4.67 18.74
C ASN A 50 0.93 -5.73 18.03
N THR A 51 2.26 -5.58 18.09
CA THR A 51 3.22 -6.45 17.40
C THR A 51 4.54 -6.53 18.17
N THR A 52 5.47 -7.37 17.72
CA THR A 52 6.80 -7.56 18.33
C THR A 52 7.83 -6.56 17.78
N ALA A 53 9.03 -6.55 18.38
CA ALA A 53 10.13 -5.70 17.93
C ALA A 53 10.62 -6.08 16.51
N ASP A 54 10.53 -7.35 16.12
CA ASP A 54 11.00 -7.85 14.82
C ASP A 54 10.21 -7.26 13.65
N PHE A 55 8.95 -6.89 13.89
CA PHE A 55 8.08 -6.28 12.88
C PHE A 55 7.98 -4.76 13.05
N ARG A 56 8.87 -4.12 13.81
CA ARG A 56 8.95 -2.66 13.92
C ARG A 56 10.32 -2.16 13.50
N ALA A 57 10.33 -0.96 12.92
CA ALA A 57 11.55 -0.24 12.57
C ALA A 57 11.53 1.20 13.13
N ASN A 58 10.98 1.36 14.34
CA ASN A 58 10.83 2.64 15.04
C ASN A 58 11.94 2.89 16.08
N PHE A 59 13.13 2.34 15.85
CA PHE A 59 14.32 2.51 16.68
C PHE A 59 15.55 2.79 15.80
N TYR A 60 16.62 3.33 16.39
CA TYR A 60 17.88 3.60 15.66
C TYR A 60 18.54 2.28 15.20
N PRO A 61 19.09 2.17 13.97
CA PRO A 61 19.48 3.25 13.04
C PRO A 61 18.44 3.63 11.98
N TYR A 62 17.20 3.12 12.05
CA TYR A 62 16.20 3.43 11.02
C TYR A 62 15.92 4.94 10.90
N GLY A 63 15.76 5.42 9.67
CA GLY A 63 15.48 6.82 9.36
C GLY A 63 16.64 7.83 9.52
N GLU A 64 17.86 7.41 9.91
CA GLU A 64 19.00 8.30 10.16
C GLU A 64 19.47 9.16 8.95
N THR A 65 19.32 8.70 7.71
CA THR A 65 19.85 9.40 6.53
C THR A 65 18.88 10.45 5.97
N PHE A 66 17.58 10.20 5.98
CA PHE A 66 16.57 11.11 5.41
C PHE A 66 15.70 11.81 6.44
N PHE A 67 14.98 11.05 7.28
CA PHE A 67 13.99 11.61 8.21
C PHE A 67 14.62 12.15 9.49
N LYS A 68 15.82 11.70 9.84
CA LYS A 68 16.57 12.03 11.07
C LYS A 68 15.92 11.53 12.36
N TYR A 69 14.94 10.63 12.25
CA TYR A 69 14.33 9.87 13.34
C TYR A 69 13.69 8.59 12.78
N PRO A 70 13.51 7.53 13.60
CA PRO A 70 13.00 6.26 13.11
C PRO A 70 11.49 6.31 12.90
N THR A 71 11.06 6.35 11.63
CA THR A 71 9.64 6.46 11.28
C THR A 71 8.88 5.14 11.36
N GLY A 72 9.56 3.99 11.52
CA GLY A 72 8.96 2.67 11.28
C GLY A 72 9.23 2.10 9.88
N ARG A 73 10.07 2.75 9.08
CA ARG A 73 10.52 2.25 7.77
C ARG A 73 11.69 1.29 7.98
N PHE A 74 11.70 0.13 7.31
CA PHE A 74 12.80 -0.83 7.33
C PHE A 74 13.97 -0.37 6.43
N SER A 75 14.40 0.87 6.63
CA SER A 75 15.52 1.53 5.94
C SER A 75 16.06 2.65 6.85
N ASP A 76 17.33 2.97 6.67
CA ASP A 76 17.96 4.19 7.20
C ASP A 76 17.32 5.48 6.66
N GLY A 77 16.41 5.43 5.69
CA GLY A 77 15.73 6.60 5.15
C GLY A 77 14.46 6.27 4.38
N ARG A 78 14.48 6.57 3.08
CA ARG A 78 13.34 6.43 2.16
C ARG A 78 13.20 4.99 1.64
N LEU A 79 11.97 4.57 1.41
CA LEU A 79 11.64 3.31 0.74
C LEU A 79 11.46 3.52 -0.77
N ILE A 80 11.44 2.43 -1.55
CA ILE A 80 11.19 2.45 -3.00
C ILE A 80 9.95 3.29 -3.36
N PRO A 81 8.79 3.16 -2.70
CA PRO A 81 7.62 3.97 -3.01
C PRO A 81 7.81 5.47 -2.73
N ASP A 82 8.67 5.84 -1.76
CA ASP A 82 8.95 7.25 -1.45
C ASP A 82 9.73 7.90 -2.62
N PHE A 83 10.69 7.18 -3.21
CA PHE A 83 11.39 7.65 -4.41
C PHE A 83 10.46 7.79 -5.61
N ILE A 84 9.54 6.84 -5.81
CA ILE A 84 8.54 6.88 -6.88
C ILE A 84 7.60 8.08 -6.70
N ALA A 85 7.11 8.32 -5.48
CA ALA A 85 6.27 9.47 -5.16
C ALA A 85 6.98 10.80 -5.48
N GLN A 86 8.23 10.93 -5.06
CA GLN A 86 9.04 12.13 -5.35
C GLN A 86 9.30 12.33 -6.83
N PHE A 87 9.61 11.25 -7.57
CA PHE A 87 9.76 11.32 -9.02
C PHE A 87 8.48 11.75 -9.73
N ALA A 88 7.32 11.31 -9.23
CA ALA A 88 6.00 11.70 -9.74
C ALA A 88 5.57 13.11 -9.29
N GLY A 89 6.34 13.80 -8.45
CA GLY A 89 6.02 15.14 -7.94
C GLY A 89 4.87 15.17 -6.93
N ILE A 90 4.57 14.04 -6.27
CA ILE A 90 3.54 13.94 -5.22
C ILE A 90 4.18 13.79 -3.84
N PRO A 91 3.45 14.10 -2.75
CA PRO A 91 3.98 13.92 -1.39
C PRO A 91 4.37 12.47 -1.09
N ILE A 92 5.28 12.28 -0.13
CA ILE A 92 5.55 10.96 0.44
C ILE A 92 4.25 10.38 1.01
N ILE A 93 3.93 9.15 0.61
CA ILE A 93 2.64 8.54 0.93
C ILE A 93 2.63 8.09 2.39
N PRO A 94 1.62 8.52 3.19
CA PRO A 94 1.62 8.27 4.62
C PRO A 94 1.12 6.86 4.97
N PRO A 95 1.40 6.37 6.20
CA PRO A 95 0.82 5.12 6.71
C PRO A 95 -0.70 5.23 6.81
N TYR A 96 -1.41 4.17 6.46
CA TYR A 96 -2.85 4.09 6.65
C TYR A 96 -3.26 4.16 8.14
N LEU A 97 -2.53 3.48 9.02
CA LEU A 97 -2.91 3.32 10.43
C LEU A 97 -2.48 4.49 11.34
N GLN A 98 -1.73 5.46 10.81
CA GLN A 98 -1.33 6.60 11.62
C GLN A 98 -2.57 7.45 11.98
N PRO A 99 -2.75 7.83 13.27
CA PRO A 99 -3.92 8.60 13.70
C PRO A 99 -4.07 9.96 13.00
N GLY A 100 -5.28 10.52 13.04
CA GLY A 100 -5.62 11.86 12.54
C GLY A 100 -6.52 11.87 11.31
N LYS A 101 -7.09 13.04 10.98
CA LYS A 101 -7.87 13.23 9.76
C LYS A 101 -6.94 13.28 8.54
N ARG A 102 -7.23 12.49 7.51
CA ARG A 102 -6.42 12.39 6.30
C ARG A 102 -7.31 12.50 5.07
N LYS A 103 -6.78 13.15 4.04
CA LYS A 103 -7.30 13.05 2.68
C LYS A 103 -6.54 11.92 1.98
N PHE A 104 -7.26 11.12 1.20
CA PHE A 104 -6.67 9.99 0.46
C PHE A 104 -6.47 10.31 -1.03
N THR A 105 -6.60 11.59 -1.41
CA THR A 105 -6.51 12.04 -2.79
C THR A 105 -5.13 11.82 -3.40
N ASP A 106 -4.06 11.86 -2.60
CA ASP A 106 -2.69 11.52 -3.05
C ASP A 106 -2.40 10.02 -2.96
N GLY A 107 -3.32 9.24 -2.39
CA GLY A 107 -3.13 7.84 -2.06
C GLY A 107 -2.73 7.60 -0.60
N VAL A 108 -2.47 6.35 -0.27
CA VAL A 108 -2.13 5.90 1.09
C VAL A 108 -1.41 4.56 1.02
N ASN A 109 -0.57 4.29 2.02
CA ASN A 109 0.25 3.10 2.08
C ASN A 109 -0.25 2.16 3.18
N PHE A 110 -0.65 0.96 2.78
CA PHE A 110 -1.20 -0.11 3.60
C PHE A 110 -0.15 -1.16 3.99
N ALA A 111 1.05 -1.10 3.42
CA ALA A 111 2.09 -2.11 3.65
C ALA A 111 2.47 -2.23 5.13
N SER A 112 2.84 -3.44 5.55
CA SER A 112 3.09 -3.78 6.95
C SER A 112 4.28 -4.73 7.07
N GLY A 113 5.26 -4.38 7.90
CA GLY A 113 6.43 -5.22 8.15
C GLY A 113 6.04 -6.67 8.50
N GLY A 114 6.63 -7.64 7.80
CA GLY A 114 6.36 -9.07 7.98
C GLY A 114 5.11 -9.61 7.28
N ALA A 115 4.32 -8.77 6.61
CA ALA A 115 3.10 -9.22 5.94
C ALA A 115 3.36 -10.25 4.82
N GLY A 116 2.48 -11.23 4.74
CA GLY A 116 2.38 -12.18 3.63
C GLY A 116 1.12 -11.98 2.80
N ALA A 117 1.06 -12.66 1.66
CA ALA A 117 -0.17 -12.81 0.88
C ALA A 117 -1.16 -13.76 1.57
N LEU A 118 -0.64 -14.69 2.39
CA LEU A 118 -1.42 -15.61 3.20
C LEU A 118 -1.71 -14.99 4.57
N VAL A 119 -2.89 -15.28 5.13
CA VAL A 119 -3.29 -14.74 6.45
C VAL A 119 -2.57 -15.45 7.61
N GLU A 120 -2.03 -16.63 7.33
CA GLU A 120 -1.27 -17.47 8.24
C GLU A 120 0.15 -16.90 8.48
N SER A 121 0.69 -16.16 7.50
CA SER A 121 2.02 -15.56 7.56
C SER A 121 2.11 -14.52 8.68
N HIS A 122 2.80 -14.88 9.77
CA HIS A 122 2.92 -14.07 10.99
C HIS A 122 1.57 -13.62 11.57
N GLN A 123 0.58 -14.52 11.52
CA GLN A 123 -0.79 -14.24 11.95
C GLN A 123 -0.85 -13.57 13.33
N GLY A 124 -1.61 -12.47 13.41
CA GLY A 124 -1.82 -11.71 14.64
C GLY A 124 -0.76 -10.66 14.95
N PHE A 125 0.37 -10.63 14.22
CA PHE A 125 1.44 -9.66 14.42
C PHE A 125 1.57 -8.63 13.29
N VAL A 126 0.92 -8.85 12.16
CA VAL A 126 1.08 -8.04 10.94
C VAL A 126 -0.28 -7.70 10.31
N VAL A 127 -0.28 -6.77 9.36
CA VAL A 127 -1.44 -6.51 8.50
C VAL A 127 -1.25 -7.30 7.20
N ASP A 128 -1.83 -8.50 7.13
CA ASP A 128 -1.79 -9.37 5.95
C ASP A 128 -2.46 -8.73 4.72
N LEU A 129 -2.17 -9.25 3.52
CA LEU A 129 -2.67 -8.68 2.27
C LEU A 129 -4.22 -8.59 2.21
N GLU A 130 -4.94 -9.57 2.74
CA GLU A 130 -6.40 -9.53 2.78
C GLU A 130 -6.89 -8.35 3.62
N THR A 131 -6.27 -8.13 4.78
CA THR A 131 -6.55 -6.99 5.65
C THR A 131 -6.17 -5.65 5.00
N GLN A 132 -5.05 -5.59 4.27
CA GLN A 132 -4.68 -4.39 3.50
C GLN A 132 -5.73 -4.06 2.44
N ILE A 133 -6.31 -5.06 1.76
CA ILE A 133 -7.41 -4.86 0.80
C ILE A 133 -8.70 -4.40 1.50
N LYS A 134 -8.99 -4.90 2.71
CA LYS A 134 -10.11 -4.37 3.52
C LYS A 134 -9.92 -2.89 3.86
N TYR A 135 -8.69 -2.45 4.13
CA TYR A 135 -8.37 -1.04 4.36
C TYR A 135 -8.53 -0.21 3.09
N PHE A 136 -8.07 -0.71 1.95
CA PHE A 136 -8.30 -0.07 0.66
C PHE A 136 -9.79 0.11 0.35
N ASN A 137 -10.63 -0.90 0.63
CA ASN A 137 -12.09 -0.79 0.45
C ASN A 137 -12.70 0.33 1.31
N LYS A 138 -12.19 0.56 2.52
CA LYS A 138 -12.62 1.69 3.36
C LYS A 138 -12.20 3.04 2.76
N VAL A 139 -10.97 3.11 2.26
CA VAL A 139 -10.42 4.31 1.60
C VAL A 139 -11.19 4.63 0.32
N GLU A 140 -11.47 3.62 -0.50
CA GLU A 140 -12.27 3.76 -1.72
C GLU A 140 -13.66 4.32 -1.43
N LYS A 141 -14.33 3.82 -0.39
CA LYS A 141 -15.62 4.37 0.07
C LYS A 141 -15.48 5.82 0.53
N SER A 142 -14.43 6.16 1.28
CA SER A 142 -14.16 7.53 1.71
C SER A 142 -13.95 8.47 0.51
N LEU A 143 -13.20 8.02 -0.51
CA LEU A 143 -12.97 8.79 -1.73
C LEU A 143 -14.26 9.04 -2.52
N ARG A 144 -15.18 8.06 -2.57
CA ARG A 144 -16.51 8.26 -3.16
C ARG A 144 -17.34 9.27 -2.39
N GLN A 145 -17.27 9.26 -1.07
CA GLN A 145 -17.97 10.23 -0.23
C GLN A 145 -17.41 11.65 -0.42
N GLU A 146 -16.09 11.78 -0.58
CA GLU A 146 -15.41 13.07 -0.73
C GLU A 146 -15.52 13.65 -2.16
N LEU A 147 -15.36 12.82 -3.19
CA LEU A 147 -15.23 13.25 -4.59
C LEU A 147 -16.47 12.94 -5.47
N GLY A 148 -17.44 12.21 -4.92
CA GLY A 148 -18.52 11.59 -5.69
C GLY A 148 -18.05 10.40 -6.54
N ASP A 149 -19.00 9.63 -7.07
CA ASP A 149 -18.70 8.40 -7.82
C ASP A 149 -17.85 8.63 -9.07
N ALA A 150 -18.14 9.69 -9.84
CA ALA A 150 -17.40 10.02 -11.04
C ALA A 150 -15.97 10.48 -10.73
N GLY A 151 -15.80 11.32 -9.70
CA GLY A 151 -14.49 11.81 -9.27
C GLY A 151 -13.61 10.69 -8.73
N ALA A 152 -14.16 9.85 -7.84
CA ALA A 152 -13.45 8.70 -7.30
C ALA A 152 -13.07 7.68 -8.40
N LYS A 153 -13.98 7.38 -9.33
CA LYS A 153 -13.68 6.50 -10.48
C LYS A 153 -12.55 7.06 -11.35
N LYS A 154 -12.54 8.37 -11.61
CA LYS A 154 -11.45 9.05 -12.36
C LYS A 154 -10.13 8.96 -11.61
N LEU A 155 -10.11 9.22 -10.30
CA LEU A 155 -8.90 9.11 -9.49
C LEU A 155 -8.34 7.68 -9.46
N LEU A 156 -9.17 6.69 -9.13
CA LEU A 156 -8.76 5.29 -8.99
C LEU A 156 -8.25 4.70 -10.32
N SER A 157 -8.87 5.07 -11.45
CA SER A 157 -8.40 4.62 -12.77
C SER A 157 -7.09 5.26 -13.22
N LYS A 158 -6.77 6.46 -12.73
CA LYS A 158 -5.49 7.13 -13.01
C LYS A 158 -4.38 6.73 -12.04
N ALA A 159 -4.75 6.28 -10.84
CA ALA A 159 -3.83 5.91 -9.77
C ALA A 159 -2.87 4.77 -10.14
N VAL A 160 -1.75 4.72 -9.44
CA VAL A 160 -0.77 3.63 -9.50
C VAL A 160 -0.86 2.80 -8.22
N TYR A 161 -0.79 1.49 -8.38
CA TYR A 161 -0.89 0.50 -7.32
C TYR A 161 0.43 -0.26 -7.22
N LEU A 162 1.22 0.01 -6.17
CA LEU A 162 2.48 -0.69 -5.93
C LEU A 162 2.28 -1.81 -4.92
N ILE A 163 2.80 -2.99 -5.22
CA ILE A 163 2.56 -4.19 -4.41
C ILE A 163 3.87 -4.97 -4.27
N SER A 164 4.34 -5.14 -3.03
CA SER A 164 5.53 -5.97 -2.70
C SER A 164 5.16 -6.97 -1.61
N ILE A 165 4.87 -8.22 -1.98
CA ILE A 165 4.36 -9.24 -1.06
C ILE A 165 4.81 -10.63 -1.53
N GLY A 166 4.81 -11.63 -0.64
CA GLY A 166 5.15 -13.02 -0.99
C GLY A 166 6.38 -13.53 -0.26
N GLY A 167 7.38 -12.66 -0.02
CA GLY A 167 8.65 -13.07 0.58
C GLY A 167 8.48 -13.69 1.97
N ASN A 168 7.65 -13.09 2.81
CA ASN A 168 7.39 -13.61 4.16
C ASN A 168 6.66 -14.96 4.14
N ASP A 169 5.80 -15.22 3.15
CA ASP A 169 5.08 -16.50 3.06
C ASP A 169 6.07 -17.67 2.94
N TYR A 170 7.11 -17.51 2.12
CA TYR A 170 8.18 -18.51 1.94
C TYR A 170 9.15 -18.58 3.13
N LEU A 171 9.42 -17.46 3.80
CA LEU A 171 10.27 -17.45 5.00
C LEU A 171 9.58 -18.07 6.22
N THR A 172 8.25 -18.08 6.26
CA THR A 172 7.45 -18.72 7.32
C THR A 172 7.00 -20.14 6.98
N GLN A 173 7.41 -20.67 5.82
CA GLN A 173 6.93 -21.95 5.32
C GLN A 173 7.25 -23.09 6.29
N ASN A 174 6.19 -23.73 6.78
CA ASN A 174 6.25 -24.98 7.53
C ASN A 174 5.28 -26.02 6.94
N SER A 175 5.07 -25.94 5.61
CA SER A 175 4.10 -26.76 4.90
C SER A 175 4.74 -28.03 4.35
N SER A 176 3.99 -29.13 4.36
CA SER A 176 4.39 -30.40 3.72
C SER A 176 4.00 -30.50 2.24
N VAL A 177 3.53 -29.41 1.61
CA VAL A 177 3.16 -29.38 0.18
C VAL A 177 4.37 -29.06 -0.69
N SER A 178 4.26 -29.29 -2.00
CA SER A 178 5.34 -28.94 -2.94
C SER A 178 5.43 -27.42 -3.14
N ASP A 179 6.60 -26.96 -3.56
CA ASP A 179 6.86 -25.53 -3.82
C ASP A 179 5.92 -24.97 -4.89
N GLU A 180 5.56 -25.74 -5.92
CA GLU A 180 4.62 -25.32 -6.95
C GLU A 180 3.21 -25.08 -6.39
N GLU A 181 2.73 -25.99 -5.53
CA GLU A 181 1.43 -25.86 -4.89
C GLU A 181 1.40 -24.66 -3.94
N PHE A 182 2.48 -24.46 -3.17
CA PHE A 182 2.60 -23.34 -2.26
C PHE A 182 2.69 -21.99 -3.00
N VAL A 183 3.51 -21.91 -4.05
CA VAL A 183 3.60 -20.72 -4.92
C VAL A 183 2.25 -20.41 -5.56
N SER A 184 1.54 -21.43 -6.06
CA SER A 184 0.19 -21.27 -6.61
C SER A 184 -0.78 -20.70 -5.58
N THR A 185 -0.67 -21.10 -4.31
CA THR A 185 -1.52 -20.59 -3.23
C THR A 185 -1.23 -19.11 -2.94
N VAL A 186 0.04 -18.74 -2.79
CA VAL A 186 0.47 -17.34 -2.59
C VAL A 186 0.01 -16.45 -3.74
N LEU A 187 0.23 -16.87 -4.99
CA LEU A 187 -0.20 -16.15 -6.19
C LEU A 187 -1.71 -16.11 -6.36
N GLY A 188 -2.43 -17.13 -5.87
CA GLY A 188 -3.89 -17.16 -5.80
C GLY A 188 -4.44 -16.01 -4.96
N ASN A 189 -3.93 -15.83 -3.73
CA ASN A 189 -4.33 -14.73 -2.86
C ASN A 189 -3.95 -13.37 -3.44
N LEU A 190 -2.76 -13.24 -4.01
CA LEU A 190 -2.37 -12.03 -4.73
C LEU A 190 -3.35 -11.73 -5.88
N THR A 191 -3.72 -12.73 -6.67
CA THR A 191 -4.68 -12.58 -7.77
C THR A 191 -6.05 -12.10 -7.28
N VAL A 192 -6.53 -12.61 -6.14
CA VAL A 192 -7.78 -12.15 -5.52
C VAL A 192 -7.67 -10.66 -5.15
N ALA A 193 -6.57 -10.25 -4.50
CA ALA A 193 -6.32 -8.86 -4.16
C ALA A 193 -6.32 -7.94 -5.40
N LEU A 194 -5.66 -8.35 -6.48
CA LEU A 194 -5.62 -7.60 -7.74
C LEU A 194 -7.00 -7.47 -8.37
N LYS A 195 -7.78 -8.54 -8.40
CA LYS A 195 -9.15 -8.53 -8.93
C LYS A 195 -10.04 -7.57 -8.14
N GLU A 196 -9.90 -7.51 -6.82
CA GLU A 196 -10.63 -6.55 -5.99
C GLU A 196 -10.24 -5.11 -6.32
N ILE A 197 -8.94 -4.79 -6.40
CA ILE A 197 -8.48 -3.45 -6.81
C ILE A 197 -9.00 -3.09 -8.21
N TYR A 198 -8.93 -4.03 -9.16
CA TYR A 198 -9.38 -3.83 -10.53
C TYR A 198 -10.89 -3.57 -10.61
N LYS A 199 -11.69 -4.30 -9.83
CA LYS A 199 -13.14 -4.09 -9.70
C LYS A 199 -13.48 -2.70 -9.17
N LYS A 200 -12.62 -2.12 -8.34
CA LYS A 200 -12.76 -0.73 -7.85
C LYS A 200 -12.26 0.34 -8.81
N GLY A 201 -11.71 -0.07 -9.95
CA GLY A 201 -11.29 0.84 -11.02
C GLY A 201 -9.79 0.98 -11.17
N GLY A 202 -8.97 0.29 -10.36
CA GLY A 202 -7.51 0.35 -10.50
C GLY A 202 -7.03 -0.27 -11.82
N ARG A 203 -6.04 0.36 -12.47
CA ARG A 203 -5.57 -0.03 -13.82
C ARG A 203 -4.06 -0.12 -14.00
N LYS A 204 -3.26 0.51 -13.13
CA LYS A 204 -1.81 0.57 -13.27
C LYS A 204 -1.16 -0.09 -12.08
N PHE A 205 -0.58 -1.26 -12.28
CA PHE A 205 0.02 -2.05 -11.21
C PHE A 205 1.53 -2.13 -11.39
N GLY A 206 2.28 -2.06 -10.29
CA GLY A 206 3.73 -2.24 -10.26
C GLY A 206 4.13 -3.23 -9.18
N PHE A 207 5.00 -4.17 -9.54
CA PHE A 207 5.51 -5.22 -8.67
C PHE A 207 7.03 -5.30 -8.79
N PRO A 208 7.78 -5.27 -7.69
CA PRO A 208 9.11 -5.83 -7.71
C PRO A 208 9.02 -7.36 -7.78
N ASN A 209 10.00 -7.97 -8.44
CA ASN A 209 10.25 -9.40 -8.24
C ASN A 209 10.66 -9.65 -6.78
N LEU A 210 10.41 -10.86 -6.29
CA LEU A 210 10.99 -11.30 -5.02
C LEU A 210 12.51 -11.28 -5.09
N LEU A 211 13.09 -10.85 -3.98
CA LEU A 211 14.53 -10.86 -3.76
C LEU A 211 15.04 -12.31 -3.68
N PRO A 212 16.35 -12.56 -3.88
CA PRO A 212 16.95 -13.86 -3.64
C PRO A 212 16.90 -14.21 -2.14
N LEU A 213 15.79 -14.80 -1.68
CA LEU A 213 15.45 -14.93 -0.27
C LEU A 213 16.52 -15.69 0.52
N GLY A 214 17.04 -16.78 -0.04
CA GLY A 214 18.11 -17.56 0.59
C GLY A 214 19.44 -16.82 0.73
N CYS A 215 19.64 -15.74 -0.03
CA CYS A 215 20.84 -14.90 0.03
C CYS A 215 20.64 -13.62 0.85
N LEU A 216 19.49 -13.41 1.48
CA LEU A 216 19.30 -12.27 2.38
C LEU A 216 20.34 -12.33 3.52
N PRO A 217 20.87 -11.19 3.99
CA PRO A 217 21.91 -11.19 5.03
C PRO A 217 21.54 -12.00 6.27
N TYR A 218 20.28 -11.94 6.69
CA TYR A 218 19.76 -12.74 7.81
C TYR A 218 19.86 -14.24 7.55
N MET A 219 19.43 -14.71 6.37
CA MET A 219 19.52 -16.12 6.01
C MET A 219 20.99 -16.58 5.94
N LYS A 220 21.86 -15.78 5.31
CA LYS A 220 23.30 -16.06 5.23
C LYS A 220 23.95 -16.15 6.61
N ALA A 221 23.53 -15.32 7.56
CA ALA A 221 24.05 -15.37 8.92
C ALA A 221 23.69 -16.70 9.62
N GLN A 222 22.56 -17.31 9.27
CA GLN A 222 22.11 -18.60 9.82
C GLN A 222 22.75 -19.82 9.13
N SER A 223 23.18 -19.68 7.88
CA SER A 223 23.75 -20.74 7.05
C SER A 223 25.27 -20.66 6.89
N GLY A 224 25.98 -20.02 7.83
CA GLY A 224 27.45 -19.95 7.81
C GLY A 224 28.03 -19.12 6.64
N GLY A 225 27.24 -18.19 6.10
CA GLY A 225 27.64 -17.28 5.02
C GLY A 225 27.22 -17.73 3.62
N TYR A 226 26.57 -18.88 3.48
CA TYR A 226 26.10 -19.41 2.19
C TYR A 226 24.65 -19.01 1.90
N CYS A 227 24.24 -19.01 0.63
CA CYS A 227 22.82 -18.89 0.34
C CYS A 227 22.10 -20.22 0.65
N ILE A 228 20.84 -20.14 1.06
CA ILE A 228 19.96 -21.31 1.16
C ILE A 228 19.32 -21.54 -0.21
N ASP A 229 19.65 -22.66 -0.84
CA ASP A 229 19.23 -22.93 -2.22
C ASP A 229 17.72 -23.10 -2.33
N GLU A 230 17.06 -23.79 -1.38
CA GLU A 230 15.61 -23.99 -1.44
C GLU A 230 14.84 -22.66 -1.46
N LEU A 231 15.20 -21.72 -0.58
CA LEU A 231 14.59 -20.38 -0.54
C LEU A 231 14.93 -19.53 -1.77
N THR A 232 16.09 -19.76 -2.36
CA THR A 232 16.49 -19.05 -3.59
C THR A 232 15.69 -19.57 -4.79
N ASP A 233 15.45 -20.87 -4.85
CA ASP A 233 14.76 -21.51 -5.96
C ASP A 233 13.25 -21.29 -5.90
N ILE A 234 12.62 -21.33 -4.72
CA ILE A 234 11.19 -20.98 -4.59
C ILE A 234 10.93 -19.50 -4.95
N ALA A 235 11.87 -18.59 -4.65
CA ALA A 235 11.77 -17.19 -5.06
C ALA A 235 11.86 -17.03 -6.58
N LYS A 236 12.73 -17.79 -7.25
CA LYS A 236 12.80 -17.82 -8.73
C LYS A 236 11.52 -18.38 -9.33
N LEU A 237 10.99 -19.46 -8.75
CA LEU A 237 9.73 -20.08 -9.17
C LEU A 237 8.57 -19.08 -9.05
N HIS A 238 8.44 -18.40 -7.91
CA HIS A 238 7.46 -17.33 -7.72
C HIS A 238 7.58 -16.27 -8.82
N ASN A 239 8.78 -15.75 -9.07
CA ASN A 239 8.98 -14.71 -10.07
C ASN A 239 8.59 -15.16 -11.49
N ALA A 240 8.87 -16.42 -11.83
CA ALA A 240 8.48 -16.99 -13.12
C ALA A 240 6.95 -17.16 -13.25
N GLU A 241 6.28 -17.64 -12.19
CA GLU A 241 4.83 -17.85 -12.18
C GLU A 241 4.02 -16.55 -12.04
N LEU A 242 4.56 -15.55 -11.33
CA LEU A 242 3.94 -14.23 -11.21
C LEU A 242 3.78 -13.59 -12.59
N LEU A 243 4.82 -13.62 -13.43
CA LEU A 243 4.75 -13.10 -14.79
C LEU A 243 3.64 -13.77 -15.61
N LYS A 244 3.51 -15.10 -15.51
CA LYS A 244 2.45 -15.85 -16.20
C LYS A 244 1.06 -15.51 -15.66
N THR A 245 0.96 -15.22 -14.38
CA THR A 245 -0.30 -14.85 -13.70
C THR A 245 -0.77 -13.47 -14.11
N LEU A 246 0.14 -12.49 -14.23
CA LEU A 246 -0.19 -11.10 -14.55
C LEU A 246 -0.60 -10.87 -16.02
N VAL A 247 -0.29 -11.79 -16.93
CA VAL A 247 -0.60 -11.69 -18.37
C VAL A 247 -1.98 -12.28 -18.73
N LYS A 248 -2.68 -12.87 -17.75
CA LYS A 248 -4.02 -13.45 -17.92
C LYS A 248 -5.12 -12.47 -17.50
#